data_AF-D7CU14-F1
#
_entry.id   AF-D7CU14-F1
#
_cell.length_a   1.000
_cell.length_b   1.000
_cell.length_c   1.000
_cell.angle_alpha   90.00
_cell.angle_beta   90.00
_cell.angle_gamma   90.00
#
_symmetry.space_group_name_H-M   'P 1'
#
loop_
_entity.id
_entity.type
_entity.pdbx_description
1 polymer ?
#
loop_
_entity_poly.entity_id
_entity_poly.type
_entity_poly.pdbx_seq_one_letter_code
_entity_poly.pdbx_strand_id
1 'polypeptide(L)' 'MSQTTGVKDEHYNLISVLYHALQGSETVGQYMQDAQGSEELTQFLQNTQQQYNQIAQQAKKLLGQQLSQA' A
#
# COMPACT_ATOMS: atom_id res chain seq x y z
N MET A 1 12.13 13.88 -13.56
CA MET A 1 11.05 13.10 -12.92
C MET A 1 11.15 11.68 -13.47
N SER A 2 11.60 10.75 -12.63
CA SER A 2 12.10 9.45 -13.07
C SER A 2 10.96 8.53 -13.51
N GLN A 3 11.03 8.07 -14.76
CA GLN A 3 10.12 7.13 -15.39
C GLN A 3 10.65 5.72 -15.10
N THR A 4 9.92 4.91 -14.32
CA THR A 4 10.39 3.55 -13.95
C THR A 4 9.83 2.45 -14.86
N THR A 5 8.93 2.77 -15.79
CA THR A 5 8.55 1.87 -16.88
C THR A 5 8.37 2.70 -18.16
N GLY A 6 8.95 2.29 -19.28
CA GLY A 6 8.90 3.01 -20.56
C GLY A 6 7.51 3.03 -21.23
N VAL A 7 6.47 2.54 -20.55
CA VAL A 7 5.08 2.48 -21.02
C VAL A 7 4.23 3.27 -20.03
N LYS A 8 3.59 4.34 -20.51
CA LYS A 8 2.60 5.07 -19.71
C LYS A 8 1.32 4.25 -19.64
N ASP A 9 1.10 3.61 -18.50
CA ASP A 9 -0.16 2.94 -18.18
C ASP A 9 -0.58 3.33 -16.76
N GLU A 10 -1.57 4.22 -16.69
CA GLU A 10 -2.09 4.74 -15.42
C GLU A 10 -2.80 3.65 -14.60
N HIS A 11 -3.41 2.67 -15.27
CA HIS A 11 -4.00 1.51 -14.61
C HIS A 11 -2.90 0.62 -14.02
N TYR A 12 -1.86 0.32 -14.78
CA TYR A 12 -0.71 -0.44 -14.29
C TYR A 12 -0.07 0.24 -13.07
N ASN A 13 0.08 1.57 -13.10
CA ASN A 13 0.64 2.33 -11.98
C ASN A 13 -0.22 2.19 -10.72
N LEU A 14 -1.55 2.36 -10.84
CA LEU A 14 -2.47 2.21 -9.70
C LEU A 14 -2.52 0.77 -9.17
N ILE A 15 -2.48 -0.22 -10.05
CA ILE A 15 -2.42 -1.64 -9.68
C ILE A 15 -1.10 -1.93 -8.94
N SER A 16 0.02 -1.40 -9.43
CA SER A 16 1.33 -1.59 -8.79
C SER A 16 1.37 -0.98 -7.39
N VAL A 17 0.84 0.24 -7.23
CA VAL A 17 0.73 0.89 -5.91
C VAL A 17 -0.18 0.08 -4.98
N LEU A 18 -1.35 -0.36 -5.47
CA LEU A 18 -2.28 -1.19 -4.70
C LEU A 18 -1.62 -2.48 -4.23
N TYR A 19 -0.91 -3.18 -5.13
CA TYR A 19 -0.20 -4.42 -4.83
C TYR A 19 0.84 -4.20 -3.73
N HIS A 20 1.75 -3.22 -3.90
CA HIS A 20 2.81 -2.98 -2.94
C HIS A 20 2.29 -2.50 -1.58
N ALA A 21 1.20 -1.74 -1.55
CA ALA A 21 0.57 -1.33 -0.30
C ALA A 21 -0.02 -2.54 0.45
N LEU A 22 -0.73 -3.43 -0.24
CA LEU A 22 -1.26 -4.66 0.39
C LEU A 22 -0.12 -5.58 0.88
N GLN A 23 0.91 -5.78 0.06
CA GLN A 23 2.08 -6.59 0.44
C GLN A 23 2.81 -5.98 1.66
N GLY A 24 2.95 -4.64 1.71
CA GLY A 24 3.54 -3.94 2.84
C GLY A 24 2.72 -4.09 4.12
N SER A 25 1.39 -3.99 4.03
CA SER A 25 0.47 -4.20 5.16
C SER A 25 0.56 -5.61 5.74
N GLU A 26 0.61 -6.62 4.86
CA GLU A 26 0.79 -8.02 5.25
C GLU A 26 2.15 -8.24 5.93
N THR A 27 3.22 -7.74 5.32
CA THR A 27 4.60 -7.88 5.84
C THR A 27 4.73 -7.27 7.24
N VAL A 28 4.22 -6.06 7.43
CA VAL A 28 4.26 -5.38 8.74
C VAL A 28 3.38 -6.09 9.76
N GLY A 29 2.25 -6.66 9.34
CA GLY A 29 1.39 -7.49 10.19
C GLY A 29 2.11 -8.71 10.75
N GLN A 30 2.99 -9.34 9.97
CA GLN A 30 3.82 -10.46 10.44
C GLN A 30 4.81 -10.01 11.52
N TYR A 31 5.45 -8.85 11.34
CA TYR A 31 6.42 -8.31 12.30
C TYR A 31 5.81 -7.82 13.62
N MET A 32 4.48 -7.67 13.71
CA MET A 32 3.83 -7.32 14.98
C MET A 32 4.05 -8.37 16.06
N GLN A 33 4.27 -9.65 15.69
CA GLN A 33 4.58 -10.71 16.65
C GLN A 33 5.94 -10.46 17.31
N ASP A 34 6.93 -10.02 16.54
CA ASP A 34 8.29 -9.75 17.03
C ASP A 34 8.37 -8.46 17.88
N ALA A 35 7.42 -7.54 17.70
CA ALA A 35 7.35 -6.30 18.49
C ALA A 35 6.71 -6.47 19.88
N GLN A 36 6.24 -7.68 20.22
CA GLN A 36 5.66 -7.97 21.53
C GLN A 36 6.67 -7.67 22.65
N GLY A 37 6.29 -6.78 23.57
CA GLY A 37 7.15 -6.32 24.67
C GLY A 37 7.75 -4.93 24.48
N SER A 38 7.59 -4.32 23.31
CA SER A 38 7.88 -2.90 23.09
C SER A 38 6.63 -2.18 22.56
N GLU A 39 6.09 -1.29 23.40
CA GLU A 39 4.92 -0.47 23.05
C GLU A 39 5.23 0.45 21.87
N GLU A 40 6.41 1.07 21.86
CA GLU A 40 6.84 1.97 20.78
C GLU A 40 6.95 1.23 19.44
N LEU A 41 7.58 0.05 19.41
CA LEU A 41 7.70 -0.75 18.19
C LEU A 41 6.32 -1.23 17.71
N THR A 42 5.48 -1.68 18.65
CA THR A 42 4.11 -2.12 18.33
C THR A 42 3.31 -0.98 17.70
N GLN A 43 3.37 0.21 18.30
CA GLN A 43 2.66 1.38 17.80
C GLN A 43 3.18 1.82 16.42
N PHE A 44 4.50 1.80 16.21
CA PHE A 44 5.10 2.11 14.92
C PHE A 44 4.63 1.16 13.82
N LEU A 45 4.65 -0.15 14.07
CA LEU A 45 4.20 -1.16 13.09
C LEU A 45 2.69 -1.05 12.83
N GLN A 46 1.87 -0.81 13.86
CA GLN A 46 0.44 -0.56 13.70
C GLN A 46 0.15 0.67 12.83
N ASN A 47 0.83 1.78 13.09
CA ASN A 47 0.68 3.00 12.30
C ASN A 47 1.14 2.79 10.85
N THR A 48 2.22 2.04 10.66
CA THR A 48 2.73 1.71 9.31
C THR A 48 1.73 0.85 8.55
N GLN A 49 1.18 -0.20 9.18
CA GLN A 49 0.16 -1.06 8.59
C GLN A 49 -1.10 -0.27 8.20
N GLN A 50 -1.56 0.63 9.08
CA GLN A 50 -2.70 1.50 8.80
C GLN A 50 -2.46 2.40 7.58
N GLN A 51 -1.28 3.00 7.44
CA GLN A 51 -0.93 3.81 6.28
C GLN A 51 -0.94 3.00 4.98
N TYR A 52 -0.37 1.79 4.99
CA TYR A 52 -0.46 0.90 3.83
C TYR A 52 -1.91 0.57 3.45
N ASN A 53 -2.76 0.28 4.43
CA ASN A 53 -4.19 0.02 4.17
C ASN A 53 -4.91 1.25 3.58
N GLN A 54 -4.60 2.45 4.07
CA GLN A 54 -5.15 3.69 3.52
C GLN A 54 -4.72 3.92 2.07
N ILE A 55 -3.43 3.71 1.76
CA ILE A 55 -2.91 3.82 0.40
C ILE A 55 -3.59 2.81 -0.52
N ALA A 56 -3.73 1.55 -0.09
CA ALA A 56 -4.41 0.51 -0.86
C ALA A 56 -5.87 0.91 -1.16
N GLN A 57 -6.61 1.41 -0.17
CA GLN A 57 -7.99 1.87 -0.36
C GLN A 57 -8.08 3.03 -1.36
N GLN A 58 -7.18 4.01 -1.26
CA GLN A 58 -7.14 5.15 -2.19
C GLN A 58 -6.81 4.72 -3.62
N ALA A 59 -5.79 3.86 -3.80
CA ALA A 59 -5.42 3.33 -5.11
C ALA A 59 -6.58 2.53 -5.74
N LYS A 60 -7.26 1.69 -4.96
CA LYS A 60 -8.45 0.95 -5.41
C LYS A 60 -9.58 1.89 -5.84
N LYS A 61 -9.84 2.96 -5.08
CA LYS A 61 -10.88 3.95 -5.42
C LYS A 61 -10.56 4.66 -6.73
N LEU A 62 -9.33 5.14 -6.89
CA LEU A 62 -8.89 5.81 -8.12
C LEU A 62 -8.98 4.87 -9.33
N LEU A 63 -8.55 3.61 -9.18
CA LEU A 63 -8.65 2.62 -10.25
C LEU A 63 -10.11 2.39 -10.66
N GLY A 64 -11.03 2.25 -9.70
CA GLY A 64 -12.46 2.11 -9.99
C GLY A 64 -13.04 3.32 -10.74
N GLN A 65 -12.60 4.54 -10.38
CA GLN A 65 -13.02 5.76 -11.07
C GLN A 65 -12.52 5.81 -12.52
N GLN A 66 -11.28 5.40 -12.78
CA GLN A 66 -10.72 5.36 -14.13
C GLN A 66 -11.43 4.31 -15.00
N LEU A 67 -11.66 3.11 -14.47
CA LEU A 67 -12.37 2.04 -15.17
C LEU A 67 -13.84 2.36 -15.47
N SER A 68 -14.48 3.19 -14.64
CA SER A 68 -15.88 3.63 -14.89
C SER A 68 -16.00 4.74 -15.94
N GLN A 69 -14.90 5.40 -16.30
CA GLN A 69 -14.85 6.48 -17.28
C GLN A 69 -14.36 6.02 -18.67
N ALA A 70 -13.91 4.76 -18.78
CA ALA A 70 -13.49 4.11 -20.01
C ALA A 70 -14.65 3.40 -20.70
#